data_AF-A0A842HK61-F1
#
_entry.id   AF-A0A842HK61-F1
#
_cell.length_a   1.000
_cell.length_b   1.000
_cell.length_c   1.000
_cell.angle_alpha   90.00
_cell.angle_beta   90.00
_cell.angle_gamma   90.00
#
_symmetry.space_group_name_H-M   'P 1'
#
loop_
_entity.id
_entity.type
_entity.pdbx_description
1 polymer ?
#
loop_
_entity_poly.entity_id
_entity_poly.type
_entity_poly.pdbx_seq_one_letter_code
_entity_poly.pdbx_strand_id
1 'polypeptide(L)'
;MIHRKYTAIIWHTTVYISSFFSADHGKSETHPELGYPKITHLLKKDGWDVGKRLVQRLRQEMGLKCPTKKPRLHRRGPSTGLPTKATHRNHVWTCDFVADRTAKGGSIRMLTVLDEFTRECLCIHVDRHLNAAKCGPS
;
A
#
# COMPACT_ATOMS: atom_id res chain seq x y z
N MET A 1 20.11 -34.50 -43.06
CA MET A 1 18.73 -34.36 -42.52
C MET A 1 18.67 -33.68 -41.13
N ILE A 2 19.65 -32.83 -40.78
CA ILE A 2 19.75 -32.20 -39.45
C ILE A 2 19.32 -30.71 -39.50
N HIS A 3 19.49 -30.03 -40.63
CA HIS A 3 19.24 -28.59 -40.77
C HIS A 3 17.77 -28.13 -40.68
N ARG A 4 16.79 -28.99 -40.99
CA ARG A 4 15.36 -28.60 -41.00
C ARG A 4 14.71 -28.55 -39.61
N LYS A 5 15.29 -29.23 -38.62
CA LYS A 5 14.76 -29.24 -37.24
C LYS A 5 15.26 -28.05 -36.42
N TYR A 6 16.51 -27.63 -36.63
CA TYR A 6 17.10 -26.48 -35.93
C TYR A 6 16.54 -25.14 -36.43
N THR A 7 16.23 -25.02 -37.72
CA THR A 7 15.56 -23.81 -38.24
C THR A 7 14.17 -23.65 -37.64
N ALA A 8 13.36 -24.70 -37.53
CA ALA A 8 12.04 -24.59 -36.88
C ALA A 8 12.13 -24.14 -35.41
N ILE A 9 13.10 -24.66 -34.64
CA ILE A 9 13.30 -24.29 -33.23
C ILE A 9 13.77 -22.83 -33.09
N ILE A 10 14.72 -22.39 -33.93
CA ILE A 10 15.25 -21.01 -33.89
C ILE A 10 14.18 -20.02 -34.37
N TRP A 11 13.40 -20.35 -35.40
CA TRP A 11 12.28 -19.51 -35.83
C TRP A 11 11.19 -19.41 -34.75
N HIS A 12 10.84 -20.52 -34.09
CA HIS A 12 9.82 -20.51 -33.04
C HIS A 12 10.27 -19.71 -31.80
N THR A 13 11.55 -19.78 -31.42
CA THR A 13 12.06 -19.03 -30.27
C THR A 13 12.27 -17.55 -30.57
N THR A 14 12.81 -17.18 -31.74
CA THR A 14 13.00 -15.76 -32.10
C THR A 14 11.66 -15.06 -32.29
N VAL A 15 10.68 -15.69 -32.95
CA VAL A 15 9.33 -15.13 -33.10
C VAL A 15 8.63 -15.02 -31.75
N TYR A 16 8.67 -16.07 -30.92
CA TYR A 16 8.08 -16.05 -29.58
C TYR A 16 8.65 -14.95 -28.70
N ILE A 17 9.98 -14.78 -28.66
CA ILE A 17 10.64 -13.74 -27.86
C ILE A 17 10.27 -12.35 -28.37
N SER A 18 10.22 -12.14 -29.69
CA SER A 18 9.86 -10.85 -30.29
C SER A 18 8.42 -10.48 -29.99
N SER A 19 7.47 -11.41 -30.19
CA SER A 19 6.06 -11.22 -29.86
C SER A 19 5.84 -10.98 -28.36
N PHE A 20 6.60 -11.69 -27.52
CA PHE A 20 6.55 -11.50 -26.07
C PHE A 20 7.06 -10.12 -25.66
N PHE A 21 8.14 -9.65 -26.27
CA PHE A 21 8.71 -8.33 -26.03
C PHE A 21 7.72 -7.23 -26.39
N SER A 22 7.06 -7.33 -27.55
CA SER A 22 5.99 -6.42 -27.95
C SER A 22 4.80 -6.45 -26.97
N ALA A 23 4.42 -7.63 -26.46
CA ALA A 23 3.35 -7.76 -25.49
C ALA A 23 3.69 -7.11 -24.14
N ASP A 24 4.89 -7.33 -23.60
CA ASP A 24 5.33 -6.70 -22.35
C ASP A 24 5.45 -5.17 -22.50
N HIS A 25 5.92 -4.70 -23.65
CA HIS A 25 6.00 -3.26 -23.95
C HIS A 25 4.61 -2.63 -23.99
N GLY A 26 3.67 -3.20 -24.75
CA GLY A 26 2.30 -2.71 -24.83
C GLY A 26 1.58 -2.72 -23.47
N LYS A 27 1.84 -3.71 -22.61
CA LYS A 27 1.32 -3.72 -21.23
C LYS A 27 1.98 -2.67 -20.35
N SER A 28 3.25 -2.37 -20.56
CA SER A 28 3.97 -1.36 -19.78
C SER A 28 3.58 0.07 -20.18
N GLU A 29 3.29 0.32 -21.46
CA GLU A 29 2.79 1.61 -21.95
C GLU A 29 1.39 1.91 -21.44
N THR A 30 0.51 0.91 -21.46
CA THR A 30 -0.87 1.05 -20.94
C THR A 30 -0.93 1.14 -19.42
N HIS A 31 0.09 0.62 -18.72
CA HIS A 31 0.13 0.53 -17.26
C HIS A 31 1.50 0.89 -16.64
N PRO A 32 1.95 2.15 -16.77
CA PRO A 32 3.27 2.59 -16.30
C PRO A 32 3.47 2.48 -14.78
N GLU A 33 2.39 2.47 -14.00
CA GLU A 33 2.38 2.36 -12.54
C GLU A 33 2.54 0.92 -12.01
N LEU A 34 2.50 -0.07 -12.89
CA LEU A 34 2.54 -1.48 -12.52
C LEU A 34 3.96 -2.04 -12.60
N GLY A 35 4.44 -2.53 -11.45
CA GLY A 35 5.66 -3.32 -11.38
C GLY A 35 5.53 -4.69 -12.07
N TYR A 36 6.68 -5.34 -12.30
CA TYR A 36 6.77 -6.63 -12.99
C TYR A 36 5.84 -7.74 -12.45
N PRO A 37 5.49 -7.85 -11.14
CA PRO A 37 4.59 -8.92 -10.69
C PRO A 37 3.18 -8.79 -11.27
N LYS A 38 2.70 -7.55 -11.40
CA LYS A 38 1.36 -7.26 -11.93
C LYS A 38 1.33 -7.39 -13.45
N ILE A 39 2.37 -6.92 -14.14
CA ILE A 39 2.52 -7.15 -15.58
C ILE A 39 2.62 -8.64 -15.90
N THR A 40 3.37 -9.44 -15.11
CA THR A 40 3.40 -10.90 -15.28
C THR A 40 1.99 -11.52 -15.17
N HIS A 41 1.16 -11.03 -14.25
CA HIS A 41 -0.22 -11.51 -14.12
C HIS A 41 -1.07 -11.12 -15.35
N LEU A 42 -0.91 -9.90 -15.87
CA LEU A 42 -1.58 -9.45 -17.09
C LEU A 42 -1.15 -10.25 -18.32
N LEU A 43 0.13 -10.59 -18.43
CA LEU A 43 0.65 -11.44 -19.51
C LEU A 43 0.06 -12.86 -19.42
N LYS A 44 -0.02 -13.43 -18.21
CA LYS A 44 -0.68 -14.73 -17.99
C LYS A 44 -2.17 -14.70 -18.31
N LYS A 45 -2.87 -13.61 -18.01
CA LYS A 45 -4.28 -13.42 -18.36
C LYS A 45 -4.49 -13.41 -19.88
N ASP A 46 -3.52 -12.89 -20.62
CA ASP A 46 -3.51 -12.88 -22.08
C ASP A 46 -3.03 -14.22 -22.70
N GLY A 47 -2.75 -15.24 -21.87
CA GLY A 47 -2.35 -16.57 -22.32
C GLY A 47 -0.84 -16.81 -22.45
N TRP A 48 0.00 -15.87 -22.02
CA TRP A 48 1.46 -16.07 -22.02
C TRP A 48 1.91 -16.94 -20.84
N ASP A 49 2.55 -18.07 -21.12
CA ASP A 49 3.20 -18.88 -20.09
C ASP A 49 4.60 -18.36 -19.78
N VAL A 50 4.68 -17.34 -18.93
CA VAL A 50 5.94 -16.69 -18.56
C VAL A 50 6.15 -16.60 -17.04
N GLY A 51 7.40 -16.82 -16.64
CA GLY A 51 7.83 -16.72 -15.25
C GLY A 51 8.10 -15.27 -14.83
N LYS A 52 7.82 -14.95 -13.57
CA LYS A 52 8.09 -13.61 -12.99
C LYS A 52 9.54 -13.15 -13.14
N ARG A 53 10.51 -14.07 -13.03
CA ARG A 53 11.94 -13.77 -13.16
C ARG A 53 12.34 -13.37 -14.58
N LEU A 54 11.73 -14.01 -15.58
CA LEU A 54 11.96 -13.69 -16.99
C LEU A 54 11.45 -12.29 -17.32
N VAL A 55 10.19 -12.00 -16.94
CA VAL A 55 9.58 -10.67 -17.09
C VAL A 55 10.43 -9.61 -16.40
N GLN A 56 10.87 -9.88 -15.16
CA GLN A 56 11.72 -8.94 -14.42
C GLN A 56 13.04 -8.65 -15.16
N ARG A 57 13.73 -9.68 -15.66
CA ARG A 57 15.01 -9.52 -16.37
C ARG A 57 14.82 -8.72 -17.66
N LEU A 58 13.85 -9.10 -18.49
CA LEU A 58 13.60 -8.40 -19.75
C LEU A 58 13.20 -6.94 -19.51
N ARG A 59 12.39 -6.66 -18.49
CA ARG A 59 12.07 -5.28 -18.11
C ARG A 59 13.27 -4.49 -17.62
N GLN A 60 14.24 -5.13 -16.96
CA GLN A 60 15.51 -4.49 -16.59
C GLN A 60 16.36 -4.18 -17.81
N GLU A 61 16.47 -5.13 -18.75
CA GLU A 61 17.19 -4.96 -20.03
C GLU A 61 16.56 -3.87 -20.91
N MET A 62 15.22 -3.76 -20.89
CA MET A 62 14.46 -2.71 -21.58
C MET A 62 14.47 -1.35 -20.89
N GLY A 63 15.02 -1.24 -19.67
CA GLY A 63 14.97 0.00 -18.89
C GLY A 63 13.55 0.39 -18.40
N LEU A 64 12.59 -0.54 -18.40
CA LEU A 64 11.20 -0.33 -17.99
C LEU A 64 11.04 -0.31 -16.46
N LYS A 65 11.65 0.69 -15.83
CA LYS A 65 11.54 0.93 -14.38
C LYS A 65 10.20 1.60 -14.07
N CYS A 66 9.43 0.97 -13.19
CA CYS A 66 8.22 1.57 -12.63
C CYS A 66 8.60 2.86 -11.85
N PRO A 67 7.91 3.98 -12.06
CA PRO A 67 8.13 5.18 -11.27
C PRO A 67 8.01 4.88 -9.77
N THR A 68 8.85 5.50 -8.96
CA THR A 68 8.74 5.40 -7.51
C THR A 68 7.37 5.93 -7.08
N LYS A 69 6.70 5.22 -6.17
CA LYS A 69 5.43 5.70 -5.62
C LYS A 69 5.69 7.07 -5.00
N LYS A 70 4.93 8.08 -5.43
CA LYS A 70 4.96 9.39 -4.77
C LYS A 70 4.66 9.18 -3.27
N PRO A 71 5.42 9.83 -2.38
CA PRO A 71 5.14 9.73 -0.95
C PRO A 71 3.70 10.18 -0.69
N ARG A 72 3.01 9.50 0.22
CA ARG A 72 1.70 9.95 0.66
C ARG A 72 1.88 11.30 1.35
N LEU A 73 1.38 12.36 0.72
CA LEU A 73 1.34 13.67 1.35
C LEU A 73 0.27 13.65 2.44
N HIS A 74 0.60 14.12 3.64
CA HIS A 74 -0.40 14.38 4.66
C HIS A 74 -1.44 15.36 4.11
N ARG A 75 -2.73 15.10 4.39
CA ARG A 75 -3.81 16.00 4.00
C ARG A 75 -3.52 17.39 4.57
N ARG A 76 -3.34 18.37 3.69
CA ARG A 76 -3.28 19.79 4.04
C ARG A 76 -4.62 20.42 3.64
N GLY A 77 -5.27 21.11 4.57
CA GLY A 77 -6.56 21.75 4.33
C GLY A 77 -7.48 21.73 5.56
N PRO A 78 -8.51 22.60 5.59
CA PRO A 78 -9.47 22.66 6.67
C PRO A 78 -10.17 21.30 6.86
N SER A 79 -10.47 20.97 8.13
CA SER A 79 -11.23 19.75 8.42
C SER A 79 -12.65 19.86 7.84
N THR A 80 -13.21 18.73 7.42
CA THR A 80 -14.56 18.68 6.82
C THR A 80 -15.64 19.07 7.83
N GLY A 81 -15.34 19.02 9.14
CA GLY A 81 -16.20 19.51 10.20
C GLY A 81 -15.80 20.89 10.68
N LEU A 82 -16.80 21.75 10.92
CA LEU A 82 -16.60 22.98 11.69
C LEU A 82 -16.14 22.61 13.12
N PRO A 83 -15.08 23.25 13.66
CA PRO A 83 -14.69 23.00 15.04
C PRO A 83 -15.82 23.43 15.97
N THR A 84 -16.43 22.48 16.67
CA THR A 84 -17.46 22.78 17.67
C THR A 84 -16.76 23.38 18.88
N LYS A 85 -16.99 24.67 19.14
CA LYS A 85 -16.47 25.34 20.34
C LYS A 85 -17.35 24.99 21.54
N ALA A 86 -16.73 24.49 22.60
CA ALA A 86 -17.42 24.28 23.87
C ALA A 86 -17.84 25.63 24.48
N THR A 87 -19.02 25.67 25.11
CA THR A 87 -19.61 26.90 25.69
C THR A 87 -19.81 26.80 27.19
N HIS A 88 -19.86 25.58 27.71
CA HIS A 88 -20.00 25.26 29.12
C HIS A 88 -19.38 23.88 29.40
N ARG A 89 -19.16 23.58 30.69
CA ARG A 89 -18.66 22.28 31.18
C ARG A 89 -19.55 21.15 30.68
N ASN A 90 -18.95 20.04 30.26
CA ASN A 90 -19.61 18.84 29.73
C ASN A 90 -20.36 19.05 28.40
N HIS A 91 -20.08 20.13 27.67
CA HIS A 91 -20.70 20.37 26.36
C HIS A 91 -20.02 19.56 25.25
N VAL A 92 -18.68 19.56 25.21
CA VAL A 92 -17.88 18.91 24.16
C VAL A 92 -16.75 18.16 24.83
N TRP A 93 -16.61 16.87 24.50
CA TRP A 93 -15.50 16.06 24.95
C TRP A 93 -14.54 15.78 23.80
N THR A 94 -13.26 15.86 24.10
CA THR A 94 -12.18 15.45 23.20
C THR A 94 -11.58 14.14 23.70
N CYS A 95 -11.36 13.23 22.76
CA CYS A 95 -10.82 11.90 23.04
C CYS A 95 -9.57 11.69 22.20
N ASP A 96 -8.44 11.42 22.85
CA ASP A 96 -7.15 11.20 22.19
C ASP A 96 -6.53 9.88 22.60
N PHE A 97 -5.75 9.29 21.68
CA PHE A 97 -4.95 8.10 21.94
C PHE A 97 -3.48 8.46 22.06
N VAL A 98 -2.91 8.18 23.23
CA VAL A 98 -1.48 8.32 23.49
C VAL A 98 -0.85 6.93 23.50
N ALA A 99 0.26 6.75 22.78
CA ALA A 99 1.02 5.51 22.77
C ALA A 99 2.43 5.77 23.29
N ASP A 100 2.87 4.92 24.21
CA ASP A 100 4.20 5.02 24.81
C ASP A 100 4.84 3.63 24.97
N ARG A 101 6.11 3.58 25.36
CA ARG A 101 6.84 2.35 25.67
C ARG A 101 7.45 2.39 27.05
N THR A 102 7.24 1.31 27.79
CA THR A 102 7.90 1.08 29.08
C THR A 102 9.41 0.93 28.90
N ALA A 103 10.19 1.18 29.96
CA ALA A 103 11.64 0.99 29.96
C ALA A 103 12.08 -0.45 29.57
N LYS A 104 11.20 -1.44 29.76
CA LYS A 104 11.39 -2.84 29.37
C LYS A 104 10.96 -3.15 27.93
N GLY A 105 10.59 -2.14 27.14
CA GLY A 105 10.22 -2.26 25.71
C GLY A 105 8.76 -2.62 25.43
N GLY A 106 7.94 -2.88 26.45
CA GLY A 106 6.51 -3.16 26.28
C GLY A 106 5.72 -1.91 25.87
N SER A 107 4.79 -2.06 24.93
CA SER A 107 3.90 -0.97 24.48
C SER A 107 2.75 -0.74 25.46
N ILE A 108 2.46 0.53 25.73
CA ILE A 108 1.29 0.97 26.49
C ILE A 108 0.49 1.96 25.64
N ARG A 109 -0.83 1.90 25.74
CA ARG A 109 -1.74 2.83 25.08
C ARG A 109 -2.69 3.40 26.10
N MET A 110 -3.01 4.67 25.95
CA MET A 110 -3.90 5.41 26.83
C MET A 110 -4.96 6.10 25.98
N LEU A 111 -6.22 5.96 26.36
CA LEU A 111 -7.32 6.77 25.86
C LEU A 111 -7.59 7.86 26.90
N THR A 112 -7.38 9.12 26.52
CA THR A 112 -7.66 10.28 27.37
C THR A 112 -8.94 10.93 26.92
N VAL A 113 -9.88 11.12 27.85
CA VAL A 113 -11.12 11.87 27.64
C VAL A 113 -11.01 13.19 28.40
N LEU A 114 -11.15 14.30 27.69
CA LEU A 114 -10.99 15.66 28.18
C LEU A 114 -12.29 16.44 27.96
N ASP A 115 -12.66 17.27 28.92
CA ASP A 115 -13.69 18.28 28.70
C ASP A 115 -13.08 19.50 28.00
N GLU A 116 -13.55 19.84 26.81
CA GLU A 116 -12.93 20.88 25.98
C GLU A 116 -13.05 22.29 26.62
N PHE A 117 -14.11 22.53 27.41
CA PHE A 117 -14.34 23.82 28.06
C PHE A 117 -13.42 24.04 29.26
N THR A 118 -13.36 23.07 30.18
CA THR A 118 -12.56 23.18 31.42
C THR A 118 -11.12 22.75 31.26
N ARG A 119 -10.81 21.99 30.19
CA ARG A 119 -9.53 21.30 29.99
C ARG A 119 -9.19 20.31 31.11
N GLU A 120 -10.21 19.87 31.85
CA GLU A 120 -10.08 18.83 32.88
C GLU A 120 -10.11 17.45 32.23
N CYS A 121 -9.30 16.53 32.75
CA CYS A 121 -9.31 15.14 32.33
C CYS A 121 -10.41 14.37 33.06
N LEU A 122 -11.40 13.91 32.29
CA LEU A 122 -12.54 13.16 32.81
C LEU A 122 -12.19 11.69 33.03
N CYS A 123 -11.38 11.11 32.15
CA CYS A 123 -10.98 9.71 32.21
C CYS A 123 -9.65 9.46 31.50
N ILE A 124 -8.83 8.57 32.06
CA ILE A 124 -7.68 7.97 31.38
C ILE A 124 -7.83 6.46 31.49
N HIS A 125 -8.07 5.81 30.35
CA HIS A 125 -8.11 4.35 30.29
C HIS A 125 -6.80 3.83 29.68
N VAL A 126 -6.11 2.95 30.40
CA VAL A 126 -4.77 2.48 30.05
C VAL A 126 -4.78 0.97 29.82
N ASP A 127 -4.30 0.53 28.67
CA ASP A 127 -4.16 -0.89 28.34
C ASP A 127 -2.98 -1.09 27.38
N ARG A 128 -2.42 -2.30 27.31
CA ARG A 128 -1.50 -2.69 26.24
C ARG A 128 -2.22 -2.77 24.89
N HIS A 129 -3.51 -3.15 24.91
CA HIS A 129 -4.36 -3.27 23.72
C HIS A 129 -5.75 -2.68 23.95
N LEU A 130 -5.96 -1.47 23.41
CA LEU A 130 -7.24 -0.79 23.36
C LEU A 130 -8.02 -1.28 22.13
N ASN A 131 -9.10 -2.04 22.36
CA ASN A 131 -10.02 -2.53 21.35
C ASN A 131 -11.41 -1.92 21.56
N ALA A 132 -12.21 -1.78 20.51
CA ALA A 132 -13.54 -1.16 20.58
C ALA A 132 -14.47 -1.79 21.64
N ALA A 133 -14.36 -3.10 21.87
CA ALA A 133 -15.14 -3.83 22.87
C ALA A 133 -14.81 -3.44 24.33
N LYS A 134 -13.66 -2.82 24.58
CA LYS A 134 -13.22 -2.42 25.93
C LYS A 134 -13.59 -0.98 26.29
N CYS A 135 -14.21 -0.23 25.38
CA CYS A 135 -14.58 1.18 25.55
C CYS A 135 -16.00 1.39 26.12
N GLY A 136 -16.56 0.40 26.82
CA GLY A 136 -17.85 0.53 27.52
C GLY A 136 -17.66 0.77 29.03
N PRO A 137 -18.55 1.50 29.70
CA PRO A 137 -18.52 1.61 31.15
C PRO A 137 -18.79 0.22 31.75
N SER A 138 -17.85 -0.27 32.56
CA SER A 138 -18.06 -1.39 33.49
C SER A 138 -18.86 -0.93 34.70
#